data_AF-A0A3E4Z7A0-F1
#
_entry.id   AF-A0A3E4Z7A0-F1
#
_cell.length_a   1.000
_cell.length_b   1.000
_cell.length_c   1.000
_cell.angle_alpha   90.00
_cell.angle_beta   90.00
_cell.angle_gamma   90.00
#
_symmetry.space_group_name_H-M   'P 1'
#
loop_
_entity.id
_entity.type
_entity.pdbx_description
1 polymer ?
#
loop_
_entity_poly.entity_id
_entity_poly.type
_entity_poly.pdbx_seq_one_letter_code
_entity_poly.pdbx_strand_id
1 'polypeptide(L)'
;MSEISQEQLYTYRKKNADYGNAFEKSMDEDGILVAKIRIGDKIRRINSLIKNNGEGQVKDERLEDTYLDLANYCVMTILWIRKQK
;
A
#
# COMPACT_ATOMS: atom_id res chain seq x y z
N MET A 1 -12.33 -13.35 -5.02
CA MET A 1 -10.85 -13.30 -5.22
C MET A 1 -10.48 -12.55 -6.50
N SER A 2 -10.97 -12.97 -7.68
CA SER A 2 -10.68 -12.27 -8.95
C SER A 2 -11.08 -10.78 -8.93
N GLU A 3 -12.27 -10.47 -8.42
CA GLU A 3 -12.78 -9.10 -8.27
C GLU A 3 -11.87 -8.24 -7.40
N ILE A 4 -11.53 -8.71 -6.20
CA ILE A 4 -10.60 -8.02 -5.28
C ILE A 4 -9.22 -7.83 -5.90
N SER A 5 -8.70 -8.79 -6.66
CA SER A 5 -7.42 -8.62 -7.36
C SER A 5 -7.49 -7.59 -8.50
N GLN A 6 -8.63 -7.48 -9.18
CA GLN A 6 -8.85 -6.45 -10.20
C GLN A 6 -8.95 -5.06 -9.55
N GLU A 7 -9.67 -4.95 -8.43
CA GLU A 7 -9.77 -3.73 -7.64
C GLU A 7 -8.41 -3.30 -7.11
N GLN A 8 -7.62 -4.23 -6.56
CA GLN A 8 -6.25 -4.00 -6.13
C GLN A 8 -5.41 -3.38 -7.27
N LEU A 9 -5.46 -3.99 -8.46
CA LEU A 9 -4.71 -3.54 -9.63
C LEU A 9 -5.19 -2.16 -10.12
N TYR A 10 -6.50 -1.93 -10.11
CA TYR A 10 -7.08 -0.64 -10.45
C TYR A 10 -6.61 0.45 -9.48
N THR A 11 -6.69 0.20 -8.18
CA THR A 11 -6.23 1.10 -7.13
C THR A 11 -4.74 1.38 -7.24
N TYR A 12 -3.92 0.35 -7.51
CA TYR A 12 -2.49 0.53 -7.79
C TYR A 12 -2.27 1.47 -8.97
N ARG A 13 -2.91 1.22 -10.12
CA ARG A 13 -2.75 2.05 -11.33
C ARG A 13 -3.17 3.49 -11.10
N LYS A 14 -4.32 3.70 -10.45
CA LYS A 14 -4.83 5.03 -10.11
C LYS A 14 -3.85 5.78 -9.21
N LYS A 15 -3.42 5.18 -8.10
CA LYS A 15 -2.45 5.81 -7.18
C LYS A 15 -1.10 6.06 -7.84
N ASN A 16 -0.61 5.14 -8.66
CA ASN A 16 0.66 5.31 -9.36
C ASN A 16 0.59 6.43 -10.42
N ALA A 17 -0.59 6.69 -11.00
CA ALA A 17 -0.80 7.86 -11.85
C ALA A 17 -0.83 9.16 -11.05
N ASP A 18 -1.51 9.16 -9.89
CA ASP A 18 -1.68 10.35 -9.03
C ASP A 18 -0.38 10.78 -8.32
N TYR A 19 0.41 9.82 -7.84
CA TYR A 19 1.63 10.07 -7.05
C TYR A 19 2.93 9.91 -7.86
N GLY A 20 2.83 9.49 -9.13
CA GLY A 20 3.98 9.04 -9.92
C GLY A 20 4.68 7.85 -9.27
N ASN A 21 5.89 7.53 -9.75
CA ASN A 21 6.69 6.40 -9.23
C ASN A 21 7.37 6.70 -7.87
N ALA A 22 6.72 7.48 -6.99
CA ALA A 22 7.33 8.03 -5.78
C ALA A 22 7.81 6.95 -4.79
N PHE A 23 7.04 5.88 -4.62
CA PHE A 23 7.46 4.77 -3.77
C PHE A 23 8.72 4.08 -4.29
N GLU A 24 8.79 3.83 -5.60
CA GLU A 24 9.97 3.23 -6.22
C GLU A 24 11.18 4.16 -6.10
N LYS A 25 11.02 5.47 -6.33
CA LYS A 25 12.09 6.45 -6.15
C LYS A 25 12.66 6.45 -4.72
N SER A 26 11.80 6.45 -3.70
CA SER A 26 12.27 6.35 -2.32
C SER A 26 12.97 5.02 -2.05
N MET A 27 12.53 3.92 -2.66
CA MET A 27 13.22 2.64 -2.55
C MET A 27 14.58 2.65 -3.27
N ASP A 28 14.71 3.36 -4.41
CA ASP A 28 15.98 3.55 -5.11
C ASP A 28 16.97 4.39 -4.29
N GLU A 29 16.48 5.40 -3.57
CA GLU A 29 17.29 6.30 -2.73
C GLU A 29 17.69 5.66 -1.39
N ASP A 30 16.72 5.10 -0.65
CA ASP A 30 16.88 4.68 0.76
C ASP A 30 16.80 3.15 0.95
N GLY A 31 16.59 2.41 -0.13
CA GLY A 31 16.56 0.95 -0.14
C GLY A 31 15.33 0.32 0.51
N ILE A 32 15.44 -0.98 0.79
CA ILE A 32 14.33 -1.83 1.25
C ILE A 32 13.73 -1.43 2.61
N LEU A 33 14.41 -0.58 3.39
CA LEU A 33 13.89 -0.07 4.66
C LEU A 33 12.61 0.75 4.44
N VAL A 34 12.48 1.45 3.31
CA VAL A 34 11.28 2.22 2.96
C VAL A 34 10.05 1.32 2.90
N ALA A 35 10.15 0.15 2.26
CA ALA A 35 9.06 -0.83 2.21
C ALA A 35 8.61 -1.25 3.63
N LYS A 36 9.57 -1.59 4.50
CA LYS A 36 9.27 -1.97 5.90
C LYS A 36 8.52 -0.86 6.64
N ILE A 37 8.93 0.40 6.47
CA ILE A 37 8.29 1.55 7.11
C ILE A 37 6.86 1.73 6.60
N ARG A 38 6.65 1.76 5.27
CA ARG A 38 5.33 1.98 4.65
C ARG A 38 4.34 0.87 4.93
N ILE A 39 4.81 -0.38 4.94
CA ILE A 39 4.01 -1.54 5.40
C ILE A 39 3.63 -1.37 6.87
N GLY A 40 4.59 -0.96 7.71
CA GLY A 40 4.34 -0.67 9.13
C GLY A 40 3.29 0.42 9.36
N ASP A 41 3.28 1.48 8.55
CA ASP A 41 2.25 2.52 8.58
C ASP A 41 0.85 1.93 8.35
N LYS A 42 0.72 1.02 7.37
CA LYS A 42 -0.56 0.38 7.04
C LYS A 42 -1.03 -0.57 8.15
N ILE A 43 -0.13 -1.32 8.75
CA ILE A 43 -0.44 -2.16 9.92
C ILE A 43 -0.91 -1.30 11.11
N ARG A 44 -0.24 -0.17 11.37
CA ARG A 44 -0.68 0.77 12.41
C ARG A 44 -2.09 1.31 12.15
N ARG A 45 -2.40 1.67 10.89
CA ARG A 45 -3.75 2.09 10.51
C ARG A 45 -4.77 0.97 10.75
N ILE A 46 -4.50 -0.26 10.32
CA ILE A 46 -5.37 -1.43 10.56
C ILE A 46 -5.68 -1.54 12.07
N ASN A 47 -4.66 -1.47 12.92
CA ASN A 47 -4.84 -1.53 14.36
C ASN A 47 -5.72 -0.39 14.90
N SER A 48 -5.56 0.83 14.36
CA SER A 48 -6.40 1.96 14.75
C SER A 48 -7.85 1.79 14.30
N LEU A 49 -8.08 1.31 13.07
CA LEU A 49 -9.42 1.09 12.53
C LEU A 49 -10.14 -0.03 13.30
N ILE A 50 -9.45 -1.12 13.63
CA ILE A 50 -10.02 -2.20 14.47
C ILE A 50 -10.53 -1.66 15.81
N LYS A 51 -9.75 -0.79 16.47
CA LYS A 51 -10.16 -0.17 17.75
C LYS A 51 -11.38 0.74 17.62
N ASN A 52 -11.63 1.26 16.42
CA ASN A 52 -12.72 2.18 16.11
C ASN A 52 -13.83 1.48 15.29
N ASN A 53 -14.01 0.16 15.44
CA ASN A 53 -15.02 -0.65 14.72
C ASN A 53 -14.97 -0.54 13.18
N GLY A 54 -13.79 -0.29 12.61
CA GLY A 54 -13.57 -0.17 11.17
C GLY A 54 -13.88 1.21 10.58
N GLU A 55 -14.29 2.18 11.41
CA GLU A 55 -14.59 3.55 10.99
C GLU A 55 -13.41 4.49 11.31
N GLY A 56 -12.80 5.06 10.27
CA GLY A 56 -11.80 6.11 10.40
C GLY A 56 -12.45 7.49 10.63
N GLN A 57 -11.71 8.44 11.20
CA GLN A 57 -12.15 9.84 11.26
C GLN A 57 -12.22 10.50 9.86
N VAL A 58 -11.58 9.89 8.86
CA VAL A 58 -11.62 10.28 7.46
C VAL A 58 -12.61 9.35 6.74
N LYS A 59 -13.61 9.93 6.07
CA LYS A 59 -14.71 9.20 5.41
C LYS A 59 -14.29 8.16 4.38
N ASP A 60 -13.11 8.32 3.79
CA ASP A 60 -12.62 7.49 2.67
C ASP A 60 -11.55 6.47 3.09
N GLU A 61 -11.43 6.16 4.39
CA GLU A 61 -10.39 5.25 4.88
C GLU A 61 -11.00 4.04 5.59
N ARG A 62 -11.44 3.06 4.80
CA ARG A 62 -12.01 1.81 5.31
C ARG A 62 -10.92 0.79 5.58
N LEU A 63 -11.28 -0.23 6.37
CA LEU A 63 -10.38 -1.33 6.70
C LEU A 63 -9.94 -2.10 5.44
N GLU A 64 -10.89 -2.36 4.52
CA GLU A 64 -10.64 -3.04 3.24
C GLU A 64 -9.65 -2.26 2.36
N ASP A 65 -9.83 -0.95 2.20
CA ASP A 65 -8.90 -0.09 1.46
C ASP A 65 -7.49 -0.15 2.03
N THR A 66 -7.37 -0.24 3.36
CA THR A 66 -6.07 -0.33 4.03
C THR A 66 -5.39 -1.67 3.75
N TYR A 67 -6.14 -2.77 3.67
CA TYR A 67 -5.61 -4.07 3.27
C TYR A 67 -5.20 -4.11 1.80
N LEU A 68 -5.99 -3.48 0.91
CA LEU A 68 -5.64 -3.33 -0.51
C LEU A 68 -4.34 -2.53 -0.68
N ASP A 69 -4.16 -1.45 0.08
CA ASP A 69 -2.92 -0.68 0.11
C ASP A 69 -1.73 -1.51 0.59
N LEU A 70 -1.91 -2.27 1.67
CA LEU A 70 -0.88 -3.16 2.18
C LEU A 70 -0.47 -4.19 1.12
N ALA A 71 -1.43 -4.80 0.43
CA ALA A 71 -1.17 -5.74 -0.65
C ALA A 71 -0.38 -5.07 -1.80
N ASN A 72 -0.74 -3.83 -2.16
CA ASN A 72 -0.01 -3.06 -3.17
C ASN A 72 1.42 -2.73 -2.76
N TYR A 73 1.68 -2.31 -1.51
CA TYR A 73 3.04 -2.10 -1.04
C TYR A 73 3.88 -3.38 -1.09
N CYS A 74 3.31 -4.53 -0.73
CA CYS A 74 3.99 -5.82 -0.86
C CYS A 74 4.33 -6.15 -2.33
N VAL A 75 3.39 -5.98 -3.26
CA VAL A 75 3.61 -6.24 -4.69
C VAL A 75 4.66 -5.30 -5.27
N MET A 76 4.57 -3.99 -5.00
CA MET A 76 5.56 -3.01 -5.47
C MET A 76 6.96 -3.32 -4.93
N THR A 77 7.07 -3.76 -3.67
CA THR A 77 8.35 -4.18 -3.07
C THR A 77 8.95 -5.36 -3.83
N ILE A 78 8.16 -6.37 -4.18
CA ILE A 78 8.62 -7.53 -4.97
C ILE A 78 9.09 -7.09 -6.36
N LEU A 79 8.34 -6.20 -7.03
CA LEU A 79 8.71 -5.66 -8.33
C LEU A 79 10.05 -4.94 -8.27
N TRP A 80 10.25 -4.10 -7.26
CA TRP A 80 11.52 -3.41 -7.04
C TRP A 80 12.67 -4.39 -6.78
N ILE A 81 12.52 -5.37 -5.88
CA ILE A 81 13.55 -6.40 -5.61
C ILE A 81 13.94 -7.15 -6.89
N ARG A 82 12.97 -7.43 -7.76
CA ARG A 82 13.23 -8.12 -9.04
C ARG A 82 13.99 -7.24 -10.04
N LYS A 83 13.84 -5.91 -9.99
CA LYS A 83 14.59 -4.97 -10.84
C LYS A 83 16.05 -4.82 -10.42
N GLN A 84 16.40 -5.16 -9.18
CA GLN A 84 17.78 -5.13 -8.69
C GLN A 84 18.62 -6.36 -9.11
N LYS A 85 18.02 -7.30 -9.84
CA LYS A 85 18.69 -8.48 -10.40
C LYS A 85 19.03 -8.26 -11.87
#